data_AF-A0A7D4FYS9-F1
#
_entry.id   AF-A0A7D4FYS9-F1
#
_cell.length_a   1.000
_cell.length_b   1.000
_cell.length_c   1.000
_cell.angle_alpha   90.00
_cell.angle_beta   90.00
_cell.angle_gamma   90.00
#
_symmetry.space_group_name_H-M   'P 1'
#
loop_
_entity.id
_entity.type
_entity.pdbx_description
1 polymer ?
#
loop_
_entity_poly.entity_id
_entity_poly.type
_entity_poly.pdbx_seq_one_letter_code
_entity_poly.pdbx_strand_id
1 'polypeptide(L)'
;MRYLYCILLVVLFTCVGCQFKLSSDGMNKNSLLLEIDRYDRLEYRYLTTGDFSALQQMNTEYPIETRTLIEDVVKIGEITDPDINTKFLKFYQDMTLQSVIAAVESEFANTEDLDHQFSGAFRRLKQALPNITIPRVYAQISALDQSVVVGNGTIGISLDKYLGPNYPLYAKFYSPTQRKQMSREYILPDCMTFYLMSIYPLQHFESRPQVERDLQIGKIQWIVNQIMTKRTYHSRYEEAVDNYMKKNPKTTYEELLRMTDFSKFTVMEN
;
A
#
# COMPACT_ATOMS: atom_id res chain seq x y z
N MET A 1 55.87 -18.82 -18.03
CA MET A 1 55.36 -17.70 -17.20
C MET A 1 54.50 -16.70 -17.95
N ARG A 2 54.88 -16.23 -19.15
CA ARG A 2 54.10 -15.22 -19.92
C ARG A 2 52.68 -15.68 -20.34
N TYR A 3 52.52 -16.96 -20.72
CA TYR A 3 51.23 -17.53 -21.12
C TYR A 3 50.23 -17.72 -19.95
N LEU A 4 50.74 -17.91 -18.72
CA LEU A 4 49.91 -18.02 -17.51
C LEU A 4 49.27 -16.67 -17.13
N TYR A 5 49.99 -15.56 -17.33
CA TYR A 5 49.44 -14.21 -17.15
C TYR A 5 48.37 -13.87 -18.19
N CYS A 6 48.51 -14.34 -19.43
CA CYS A 6 47.50 -14.14 -20.47
C CYS A 6 46.18 -14.87 -20.14
N ILE A 7 46.25 -16.08 -19.57
CA ILE A 7 45.06 -16.84 -19.16
C ILE A 7 44.39 -16.18 -17.94
N LEU A 8 45.17 -15.67 -16.98
CA LEU A 8 44.63 -14.98 -15.81
C LEU A 8 43.91 -13.67 -16.16
N LEU A 9 44.36 -12.96 -17.19
CA LEU A 9 43.76 -11.71 -17.67
C LEU A 9 42.46 -11.94 -18.47
N VAL A 10 42.33 -13.08 -19.15
CA VAL A 10 41.11 -13.47 -19.87
C VAL A 10 40.01 -13.91 -18.91
N VAL A 11 40.36 -14.57 -17.80
CA VAL A 11 39.41 -14.95 -16.74
C VAL A 11 38.93 -13.71 -15.94
N LEU A 12 39.77 -12.69 -15.78
CA LEU A 12 39.37 -11.45 -15.11
C LEU A 12 38.35 -10.62 -15.93
N PHE A 13 38.36 -10.76 -17.25
CA PHE A 13 37.43 -10.06 -18.15
C PHE A 13 36.07 -10.75 -18.32
N THR A 14 35.93 -12.02 -17.95
CA THR A 14 34.65 -12.75 -18.02
C THR A 14 33.82 -12.65 -16.72
N CYS A 15 34.38 -12.07 -15.65
CA CYS A 15 33.67 -11.84 -14.38
C CYS A 15 33.03 -10.44 -14.25
N VAL A 16 33.13 -9.58 -15.26
CA VAL A 16 32.32 -8.34 -15.34
C VAL A 16 31.04 -8.66 -16.11
N GLY A 17 30.25 -9.58 -15.56
CA GLY A 17 28.84 -9.72 -15.92
C GLY A 17 28.10 -8.52 -15.35
N CYS A 18 28.02 -7.45 -16.12
CA CYS A 18 27.17 -6.31 -15.81
C CYS A 18 25.75 -6.78 -15.50
N GLN A 19 25.27 -6.51 -14.29
CA GLN A 19 23.84 -6.38 -14.02
C GLN A 19 23.33 -5.13 -14.77
N PHE A 20 23.22 -5.23 -16.10
CA PHE A 20 22.38 -4.31 -16.84
C PHE A 20 20.94 -4.72 -16.59
N LYS A 21 20.32 -4.08 -15.60
CA LYS A 21 18.87 -4.01 -15.46
C LYS A 21 18.37 -3.27 -16.71
N LEU A 22 18.00 -4.05 -17.72
CA LEU A 22 17.46 -3.54 -18.97
C LEU A 22 16.07 -2.97 -18.65
N SER A 23 16.00 -1.67 -18.39
CA SER A 23 14.72 -0.96 -18.44
C SER A 23 14.24 -1.04 -19.89
N SER A 24 13.31 -1.96 -20.15
CA SER A 24 12.62 -2.09 -21.42
C SER A 24 11.74 -0.87 -21.60
N ASP A 25 12.32 0.21 -22.12
CA ASP A 25 11.57 1.29 -22.73
C ASP A 25 11.26 0.87 -24.16
N GLY A 26 10.25 0.00 -24.26
CA GLY A 26 9.65 -0.46 -25.51
C GLY A 26 8.15 -0.45 -25.32
N MET A 27 7.45 0.29 -26.17
CA MET A 27 5.99 0.47 -26.18
C MET A 27 5.23 -0.87 -26.25
N ASN A 28 5.14 -1.55 -25.11
CA ASN A 28 4.26 -2.68 -24.90
C ASN A 28 2.94 -2.12 -24.37
N LYS A 29 1.87 -2.18 -25.16
CA LYS A 29 0.53 -1.75 -24.71
C LYS A 29 0.01 -2.55 -23.50
N ASN A 30 0.72 -3.61 -23.11
CA ASN A 30 0.47 -4.42 -21.91
C ASN A 30 1.51 -4.27 -20.80
N SER A 31 2.44 -3.29 -20.84
CA SER A 31 3.27 -3.06 -19.65
C SER A 31 2.42 -2.49 -18.52
N LEU A 32 2.48 -3.15 -17.36
CA LEU A 32 1.87 -2.66 -16.14
C LEU A 32 2.56 -1.35 -15.75
N LEU A 33 1.76 -0.35 -15.41
CA LEU A 33 2.25 0.93 -14.90
C LEU A 33 2.85 0.77 -13.50
N LEU A 34 2.30 -0.19 -12.76
CA LEU A 34 2.61 -0.51 -11.39
C LEU A 34 2.31 -1.99 -11.15
N GLU A 35 3.22 -2.64 -10.42
CA GLU A 35 3.10 -3.99 -9.89
C GLU A 35 3.33 -3.95 -8.38
N ILE A 36 2.69 -4.85 -7.64
CA ILE A 36 2.83 -4.96 -6.19
C ILE A 36 4.09 -5.75 -5.87
N ASP A 37 5.02 -5.11 -5.19
CA ASP A 37 6.21 -5.79 -4.70
C ASP A 37 5.86 -6.72 -3.52
N ARG A 38 6.24 -7.98 -3.66
CA ARG A 38 5.89 -9.07 -2.74
C ARG A 38 6.84 -9.19 -1.55
N TYR A 39 6.96 -8.11 -0.77
CA TYR A 39 7.76 -8.07 0.46
C TYR A 39 7.25 -9.08 1.50
N ASP A 40 5.93 -9.30 1.56
CA ASP A 40 5.24 -10.34 2.34
C ASP A 40 5.83 -11.75 2.18
N ARG A 41 6.39 -12.09 1.01
CA ARG A 41 7.03 -13.40 0.79
C ARG A 41 8.37 -13.53 1.50
N LEU A 42 9.11 -12.43 1.65
CA LEU A 42 10.34 -12.40 2.44
C LEU A 42 10.01 -12.48 3.92
N GLU A 43 8.97 -11.75 4.37
CA GLU A 43 8.43 -11.85 5.72
C GLU A 43 8.02 -13.29 6.03
N TYR A 44 7.21 -13.93 5.17
CA TYR A 44 6.80 -15.32 5.34
C TYR A 44 8.01 -16.24 5.56
N ARG A 45 9.02 -16.19 4.68
CA ARG A 45 10.22 -17.03 4.80
C ARG A 45 10.97 -16.78 6.11
N TYR A 46 11.23 -15.54 6.44
CA TYR A 46 11.97 -15.20 7.65
C TYR A 46 11.19 -15.57 8.92
N LEU A 47 9.92 -15.17 9.01
CA LEU A 47 9.11 -15.28 10.22
C LEU A 47 8.62 -16.70 10.51
N THR A 48 8.61 -17.59 9.52
CA THR A 48 8.23 -19.01 9.71
C THR A 48 9.43 -19.94 9.91
N THR A 49 10.56 -19.67 9.25
CA THR A 49 11.72 -20.59 9.24
C THR A 49 13.01 -20.02 9.81
N GLY A 50 13.07 -18.71 10.08
CA GLY A 50 14.30 -18.02 10.48
C GLY A 50 15.31 -17.85 9.32
N ASP A 51 14.84 -17.86 8.07
CA ASP A 51 15.68 -17.74 6.88
C ASP A 51 16.46 -16.40 6.86
N PHE A 52 17.75 -16.48 7.19
CA PHE A 52 18.61 -15.31 7.25
C PHE A 52 18.86 -14.66 5.87
N SER A 53 18.76 -15.42 4.77
CA SER A 53 18.88 -14.84 3.43
C SER A 53 17.68 -13.96 3.10
N ALA A 54 16.47 -14.37 3.52
CA ALA A 54 15.28 -13.53 3.39
C ALA A 54 15.42 -12.26 4.22
N LEU A 55 15.86 -12.37 5.47
CA LEU A 55 16.14 -11.21 6.33
C LEU A 55 17.17 -10.25 5.71
N GLN A 56 18.22 -10.78 5.09
CA GLN A 56 19.20 -9.94 4.41
C GLN A 56 18.56 -9.18 3.25
N GLN A 57 17.75 -9.85 2.42
CA GLN A 57 17.03 -9.22 1.31
C GLN A 57 16.05 -8.14 1.79
N MET A 58 15.32 -8.39 2.89
CA MET A 58 14.45 -7.39 3.53
C MET A 58 15.25 -6.12 3.85
N ASN A 59 16.42 -6.27 4.46
CA ASN A 59 17.25 -5.12 4.86
C ASN A 59 17.99 -4.43 3.71
N THR A 60 18.25 -5.10 2.58
CA THR A 60 18.98 -4.52 1.45
C THR A 60 18.08 -4.01 0.33
N GLU A 61 17.01 -4.73 0.01
CA GLU A 61 16.09 -4.41 -1.10
C GLU A 61 14.86 -3.62 -0.63
N TYR A 62 14.48 -3.78 0.65
CA TYR A 62 13.32 -3.13 1.28
C TYR A 62 13.66 -2.45 2.62
N PRO A 63 14.73 -1.63 2.71
CA PRO A 63 15.21 -1.09 3.98
C PRO A 63 14.20 -0.15 4.66
N ILE A 64 13.43 0.61 3.87
CA ILE A 64 12.45 1.56 4.40
C ILE A 64 11.23 0.81 4.90
N GLU A 65 10.74 -0.16 4.12
CA GLU A 65 9.59 -0.99 4.43
C GLU A 65 9.88 -1.82 5.70
N THR A 66 11.06 -2.44 5.79
CA THR A 66 11.49 -3.22 6.96
C THR A 66 11.60 -2.37 8.22
N ARG A 67 12.19 -1.18 8.11
CA ARG A 67 12.25 -0.24 9.23
C ARG A 67 10.87 0.20 9.68
N THR A 68 10.04 0.63 8.73
CA THR A 68 8.67 1.12 9.00
C THR A 68 7.84 0.04 9.68
N LEU A 69 7.92 -1.20 9.20
CA LEU A 69 7.23 -2.33 9.81
C LEU A 69 7.65 -2.50 11.29
N ILE A 70 8.95 -2.56 11.56
CA ILE A 70 9.50 -2.84 12.89
C ILE A 70 9.25 -1.68 13.87
N GLU A 71 9.53 -0.44 13.45
CA GLU A 71 9.55 0.73 14.32
C GLU A 71 8.18 1.39 14.46
N ASP A 72 7.45 1.55 13.35
CA ASP A 72 6.24 2.38 13.31
C ASP A 72 4.95 1.56 13.34
N VAL A 73 4.97 0.34 12.80
CA VAL A 73 3.79 -0.53 12.70
C VAL A 73 3.71 -1.49 13.89
N VAL A 74 4.61 -2.47 14.00
CA VAL A 74 4.59 -3.44 15.11
C VAL A 74 5.23 -2.90 16.40
N LYS A 75 6.05 -1.85 16.30
CA LYS A 75 6.62 -1.10 17.43
C LYS A 75 7.37 -1.98 18.43
N ILE A 76 8.23 -2.86 17.92
CA ILE A 76 8.95 -3.87 18.73
C ILE A 76 10.37 -3.46 19.12
N GLY A 77 10.84 -2.31 18.64
CA GLY A 77 12.18 -1.77 18.91
C GLY A 77 12.70 -0.92 17.75
N GLU A 78 13.96 -0.52 17.82
CA GLU A 78 14.65 0.21 16.75
C GLU A 78 15.44 -0.74 15.85
N ILE A 79 15.53 -0.46 14.55
CA ILE A 79 16.28 -1.29 13.59
C ILE A 79 17.78 -1.37 13.91
N THR A 80 18.27 -0.45 14.71
CA THR A 80 19.66 -0.35 15.21
C THR A 80 19.91 -1.21 16.45
N ASP A 81 18.86 -1.75 17.09
CA ASP A 81 19.01 -2.59 18.27
C ASP A 81 19.77 -3.89 17.91
N PRO A 82 20.82 -4.28 18.66
CA PRO A 82 21.60 -5.49 18.36
C PRO A 82 20.77 -6.79 18.30
N ASP A 83 19.64 -6.84 19.00
CA ASP A 83 18.76 -7.99 19.09
C ASP A 83 17.45 -7.85 18.30
N ILE A 84 17.29 -6.79 17.49
CA ILE A 84 16.03 -6.47 16.81
C ILE A 84 15.52 -7.62 15.94
N ASN A 85 16.40 -8.25 15.17
CA ASN A 85 16.02 -9.35 14.29
C ASN A 85 15.47 -10.54 15.09
N THR A 86 16.07 -10.82 16.24
CA THR A 86 15.60 -11.88 17.14
C THR A 86 14.26 -11.51 17.78
N LYS A 87 14.07 -10.25 18.19
CA LYS A 87 12.77 -9.74 18.68
C LYS A 87 11.69 -9.86 17.60
N PHE A 88 12.01 -9.48 16.37
CA PHE A 88 11.10 -9.54 15.23
C PHE A 88 10.64 -10.96 14.92
N LEU A 89 11.59 -11.91 14.84
CA LEU A 89 11.25 -13.32 14.66
C LEU A 89 10.39 -13.85 15.81
N LYS A 90 10.79 -13.59 17.07
CA LYS A 90 10.05 -14.04 18.26
C LYS A 90 8.63 -13.46 18.34
N PHE A 91 8.44 -12.22 17.94
CA PHE A 91 7.13 -11.56 17.96
C PHE A 91 6.12 -12.33 17.11
N TYR A 92 6.52 -12.80 15.91
CA TYR A 92 5.63 -13.56 15.02
C TYR A 92 5.57 -15.06 15.31
N GLN A 93 6.36 -15.60 16.24
CA GLN A 93 6.35 -17.03 16.57
C GLN A 93 5.11 -17.50 17.34
N ASP A 94 4.28 -16.58 17.84
CA ASP A 94 2.98 -16.96 18.44
C ASP A 94 2.09 -17.70 17.43
N MET A 95 1.40 -18.75 17.89
CA MET A 95 0.56 -19.60 17.04
C MET A 95 -0.53 -18.82 16.30
N THR A 96 -1.04 -17.75 16.90
CA THR A 96 -2.05 -16.88 16.28
C THR A 96 -1.47 -16.17 15.06
N LEU A 97 -0.29 -15.56 15.20
CA LEU A 97 0.36 -14.84 14.10
C LEU A 97 0.88 -15.77 13.02
N GLN A 98 1.38 -16.96 13.38
CA GLN A 98 1.73 -18.00 12.40
C GLN A 98 0.50 -18.44 11.57
N SER A 99 -0.68 -18.54 12.21
CA SER A 99 -1.93 -18.85 11.51
C SER A 99 -2.36 -17.73 10.56
N VAL A 100 -2.10 -16.46 10.92
CA VAL A 100 -2.35 -15.30 10.06
C VAL A 100 -1.40 -15.30 8.86
N ILE A 101 -0.10 -15.51 9.08
CA ILE A 101 0.90 -15.59 8.01
C ILE A 101 0.53 -16.68 7.00
N ALA A 102 0.15 -17.87 7.46
CA ALA A 102 -0.28 -18.96 6.58
C ALA A 102 -1.56 -18.63 5.79
N ALA A 103 -2.51 -17.93 6.41
CA ALA A 103 -3.73 -17.49 5.73
C ALA A 103 -3.44 -16.45 4.64
N VAL A 104 -2.53 -15.50 4.90
CA VAL A 104 -2.09 -14.52 3.90
C VAL A 104 -1.43 -15.21 2.71
N GLU A 105 -0.48 -16.11 2.96
CA GLU A 105 0.22 -16.83 1.88
C GLU A 105 -0.76 -17.62 1.00
N SER A 106 -1.79 -18.22 1.60
CA SER A 106 -2.83 -18.95 0.87
C SER A 106 -3.75 -18.02 0.06
N GLU A 107 -4.28 -16.95 0.65
CA GLU A 107 -5.23 -16.04 0.01
C GLU A 107 -4.57 -15.19 -1.09
N PHE A 108 -3.30 -14.83 -0.90
CA PHE A 108 -2.54 -13.94 -1.78
C PHE A 108 -1.40 -14.66 -2.53
N ALA A 109 -1.54 -15.97 -2.76
CA ALA A 109 -0.61 -16.74 -3.59
C ALA A 109 -0.41 -16.10 -4.99
N ASN A 110 -1.50 -15.59 -5.56
CA ASN A 110 -1.52 -14.78 -6.79
C ASN A 110 -2.09 -13.38 -6.48
N THR A 111 -1.45 -12.34 -7.03
CA THR A 111 -1.85 -10.92 -6.91
C THR A 111 -1.95 -10.22 -8.26
N GLU A 112 -1.91 -10.97 -9.37
CA GLU A 112 -1.91 -10.42 -10.74
C GLU A 112 -3.18 -9.63 -11.03
N ASP A 113 -4.32 -10.06 -10.47
CA ASP A 113 -5.58 -9.31 -10.51
C ASP A 113 -5.44 -7.93 -9.84
N LEU A 114 -4.71 -7.84 -8.74
CA LEU A 114 -4.44 -6.58 -8.05
C LEU A 114 -3.49 -5.73 -8.89
N ASP A 115 -2.43 -6.31 -9.46
CA ASP A 115 -1.48 -5.57 -10.31
C ASP A 115 -2.18 -4.86 -11.48
N HIS A 116 -3.07 -5.57 -12.18
CA HIS A 116 -3.88 -4.98 -13.24
C HIS A 116 -4.82 -3.88 -12.73
N GLN A 117 -5.47 -4.10 -11.59
CA GLN A 117 -6.38 -3.12 -10.98
C GLN A 117 -5.63 -1.85 -10.56
N PHE A 118 -4.49 -1.98 -9.88
CA PHE A 118 -3.63 -0.87 -9.47
C PHE A 118 -3.10 -0.10 -10.69
N SER A 119 -2.53 -0.79 -11.68
CA SER A 119 -2.07 -0.17 -12.92
C SER A 119 -3.17 0.62 -13.62
N GLY A 120 -4.38 0.05 -13.72
CA GLY A 120 -5.54 0.72 -14.31
C GLY A 120 -5.98 1.95 -13.53
N ALA A 121 -6.08 1.84 -12.21
CA ALA A 121 -6.50 2.93 -11.34
C ALA A 121 -5.49 4.08 -11.34
N PHE A 122 -4.20 3.80 -11.19
CA PHE A 122 -3.16 4.83 -11.20
C PHE A 122 -3.01 5.51 -12.57
N ARG A 123 -3.28 4.81 -13.67
CA ARG A 123 -3.34 5.43 -15.01
C ARG A 123 -4.47 6.45 -15.11
N ARG A 124 -5.67 6.09 -14.64
CA ARG A 124 -6.82 7.02 -14.60
C ARG A 124 -6.58 8.17 -13.61
N LEU A 125 -5.94 7.89 -12.48
CA LEU A 125 -5.56 8.90 -11.51
C LEU A 125 -4.60 9.92 -12.10
N LYS A 126 -3.56 9.47 -12.82
CA LYS A 126 -2.60 10.34 -13.51
C LYS A 126 -3.25 11.17 -14.61
N GLN A 127 -4.26 10.65 -15.29
CA GLN A 127 -5.05 11.43 -16.26
C GLN A 127 -5.87 12.53 -15.56
N ALA A 128 -6.49 12.21 -14.43
CA ALA A 128 -7.31 13.15 -13.67
C ALA A 128 -6.49 14.19 -12.89
N LEU A 129 -5.30 13.82 -12.43
CA LEU A 129 -4.35 14.62 -11.65
C LEU A 129 -2.95 14.50 -12.28
N PRO A 130 -2.64 15.23 -13.37
CA PRO A 130 -1.38 15.07 -14.12
C PRO A 130 -0.10 15.21 -13.31
N ASN A 131 -0.12 16.01 -12.24
CA ASN A 131 1.03 16.28 -11.40
C ASN A 131 1.23 15.25 -10.27
N ILE A 132 0.33 14.27 -10.11
CA ILE A 132 0.46 13.27 -9.04
C ILE A 132 1.64 12.34 -9.31
N THR A 133 2.44 12.06 -8.28
CA THR A 133 3.49 11.06 -8.37
C THR A 133 2.85 9.66 -8.35
N ILE A 134 3.47 8.67 -8.97
CA ILE A 134 3.02 7.28 -8.84
C ILE A 134 3.89 6.64 -7.75
N PRO A 135 3.29 6.12 -6.66
CA PRO A 135 4.06 5.51 -5.59
C PRO A 135 4.51 4.10 -5.98
N ARG A 136 5.55 3.60 -5.30
CA ARG A 136 5.83 2.17 -5.26
C ARG A 136 4.80 1.50 -4.34
N VAL A 137 4.28 0.34 -4.71
CA VAL A 137 3.32 -0.40 -3.87
C VAL A 137 3.96 -1.72 -3.48
N TYR A 138 3.88 -2.07 -2.19
CA TYR A 138 4.37 -3.35 -1.68
C TYR A 138 3.32 -3.99 -0.77
N ALA A 139 3.35 -5.31 -0.67
CA ALA A 139 2.51 -6.08 0.24
C ALA A 139 3.31 -6.50 1.48
N GLN A 140 2.67 -6.50 2.65
CA GLN A 140 3.30 -6.85 3.93
C GLN A 140 2.34 -7.58 4.89
N ILE A 141 2.87 -8.09 6.00
CA ILE A 141 2.12 -8.72 7.10
C ILE A 141 2.34 -7.95 8.40
N SER A 142 1.35 -7.18 8.86
CA SER A 142 1.53 -6.19 9.94
C SER A 142 0.93 -6.58 11.30
N ALA A 143 0.70 -7.87 11.54
CA ALA A 143 0.11 -8.38 12.77
C ALA A 143 -1.26 -7.73 13.09
N LEU A 144 -2.06 -7.49 12.07
CA LEU A 144 -3.40 -6.90 12.12
C LEU A 144 -3.44 -5.44 12.58
N ASP A 145 -2.33 -4.71 12.57
CA ASP A 145 -2.31 -3.32 13.02
C ASP A 145 -3.01 -2.39 12.01
N GLN A 146 -2.25 -1.76 11.11
CA GLN A 146 -2.75 -0.81 10.12
C GLN A 146 -3.06 -1.49 8.79
N SER A 147 -4.15 -1.10 8.12
CA SER A 147 -4.53 -1.64 6.80
C SER A 147 -3.61 -1.19 5.67
N VAL A 148 -3.21 0.08 5.67
CA VAL A 148 -2.39 0.71 4.64
C VAL A 148 -1.42 1.67 5.30
N VAL A 149 -0.14 1.59 4.92
CA VAL A 149 0.91 2.49 5.38
C VAL A 149 1.37 3.34 4.20
N VAL A 150 1.33 4.66 4.31
CA VAL A 150 1.74 5.56 3.23
C VAL A 150 2.86 6.48 3.70
N GLY A 151 3.96 6.51 2.97
CA GLY A 151 5.12 7.32 3.31
C GLY A 151 6.28 7.09 2.36
N ASN A 152 7.20 8.06 2.26
CA ASN A 152 8.43 7.96 1.47
C ASN A 152 8.23 7.55 0.00
N GLY A 153 7.11 7.96 -0.60
CA GLY A 153 6.76 7.59 -1.99
C GLY A 153 6.28 6.14 -2.15
N THR A 154 5.90 5.48 -1.05
CA THR A 154 5.43 4.10 -1.04
C THR A 154 4.02 3.95 -0.45
N ILE A 155 3.34 2.88 -0.82
CA ILE A 155 2.11 2.37 -0.19
C ILE A 155 2.37 0.92 0.22
N GLY A 156 2.36 0.64 1.52
CA GLY A 156 2.41 -0.71 2.09
C GLY A 156 1.01 -1.25 2.35
N ILE A 157 0.70 -2.41 1.78
CA ILE A 157 -0.59 -3.11 1.93
C ILE A 157 -0.45 -4.20 2.98
N SER A 158 -1.13 -4.07 4.11
CA SER A 158 -1.18 -5.13 5.12
C SER A 158 -2.17 -6.21 4.73
N LEU A 159 -1.71 -7.27 4.07
CA LEU A 159 -2.57 -8.31 3.49
C LEU A 159 -3.40 -9.04 4.55
N ASP A 160 -2.86 -9.16 5.75
CA ASP A 160 -3.50 -9.74 6.92
C ASP A 160 -4.75 -8.97 7.38
N LYS A 161 -5.01 -7.78 6.83
CA LYS A 161 -6.23 -6.99 7.04
C LYS A 161 -7.35 -7.26 6.03
N TYR A 162 -7.11 -8.13 5.04
CA TYR A 162 -8.03 -8.37 3.93
C TYR A 162 -8.30 -9.87 3.66
N LEU A 163 -8.25 -10.71 4.69
CA LEU A 163 -8.52 -12.16 4.64
C LEU A 163 -10.02 -12.52 4.54
N GLY A 164 -10.89 -11.52 4.41
CA GLY A 164 -12.33 -11.65 4.29
C GLY A 164 -13.08 -11.35 5.60
N PRO A 165 -14.32 -10.82 5.53
CA PRO A 165 -15.11 -10.38 6.69
C PRO A 165 -15.37 -11.47 7.74
N ASN A 166 -15.31 -12.73 7.30
CA ASN A 166 -15.60 -13.91 8.12
C ASN A 166 -14.34 -14.60 8.65
N TYR A 167 -13.14 -14.06 8.41
CA TYR A 167 -11.92 -14.63 8.98
C TYR A 167 -12.04 -14.68 10.52
N PRO A 168 -11.98 -15.86 11.16
CA PRO A 168 -12.42 -16.03 12.55
C PRO A 168 -11.72 -15.10 13.55
N LEU A 169 -10.43 -14.81 13.33
CA LEU A 169 -9.66 -13.96 14.23
C LEU A 169 -10.17 -12.51 14.26
N TYR A 170 -10.73 -12.01 13.15
CA TYR A 170 -11.23 -10.64 13.09
C TYR A 170 -12.36 -10.37 14.08
N ALA A 171 -13.19 -11.36 14.40
CA ALA A 171 -14.29 -11.20 15.34
C ALA A 171 -13.81 -10.86 16.77
N LYS A 172 -12.55 -11.12 17.11
CA LYS A 172 -11.96 -10.77 18.40
C LYS A 172 -11.55 -9.30 18.51
N PHE A 173 -11.20 -8.67 17.39
CA PHE A 173 -10.56 -7.35 17.37
C PHE A 173 -11.38 -6.26 16.66
N TYR A 174 -12.33 -6.64 15.80
CA TYR A 174 -13.08 -5.69 14.97
C TYR A 174 -14.59 -5.89 15.04
N SER A 175 -15.29 -4.76 15.03
CA SER A 175 -16.75 -4.73 14.96
C SER A 175 -17.28 -5.35 13.65
N PRO A 176 -18.53 -5.84 13.61
CA PRO A 176 -19.15 -6.31 12.38
C PRO A 176 -19.12 -5.28 11.24
N THR A 177 -19.20 -3.99 11.55
CA THR A 177 -19.14 -2.91 10.54
C THR A 177 -17.75 -2.79 9.93
N GLN A 178 -16.69 -2.79 10.74
CA GLN A 178 -15.30 -2.73 10.25
C GLN A 178 -15.00 -3.94 9.35
N ARG A 179 -15.41 -5.14 9.78
CA ARG A 179 -15.13 -6.38 9.05
C ARG A 179 -15.69 -6.40 7.63
N LYS A 180 -16.77 -5.67 7.33
CA LYS A 180 -17.35 -5.59 5.98
C LYS A 180 -16.38 -5.06 4.92
N GLN A 181 -15.34 -4.33 5.34
CA GLN A 181 -14.32 -3.76 4.45
C GLN A 181 -12.98 -4.52 4.54
N MET A 182 -12.92 -5.60 5.32
CA MET A 182 -11.70 -6.39 5.52
C MET A 182 -11.60 -7.55 4.52
N SER A 183 -11.76 -7.25 3.23
CA SER A 183 -11.72 -8.22 2.13
C SER A 183 -10.92 -7.69 0.94
N ARG A 184 -10.43 -8.61 0.11
CA ARG A 184 -9.56 -8.32 -1.05
C ARG A 184 -10.04 -7.16 -1.91
N GLU A 185 -11.35 -7.05 -2.15
CA GLU A 185 -11.93 -5.99 -3.00
C GLU A 185 -11.79 -4.57 -2.43
N TYR A 186 -11.46 -4.42 -1.15
CA TYR A 186 -11.21 -3.13 -0.50
C TYR A 186 -9.74 -2.70 -0.51
N ILE A 187 -8.79 -3.59 -0.86
CA ILE A 187 -7.36 -3.27 -0.93
C ILE A 187 -7.12 -2.02 -1.78
N LEU A 188 -7.59 -2.03 -3.03
CA LEU A 188 -7.33 -0.91 -3.94
C LEU A 188 -8.09 0.38 -3.52
N PRO A 189 -9.40 0.36 -3.21
CA PRO A 189 -10.10 1.53 -2.69
C PRO A 189 -9.46 2.17 -1.46
N ASP A 190 -9.00 1.35 -0.51
CA ASP A 190 -8.35 1.84 0.71
C ASP A 190 -6.99 2.46 0.37
N CYS A 191 -6.15 1.77 -0.41
CA CYS A 191 -4.87 2.31 -0.87
C CYS A 191 -5.01 3.65 -1.59
N MET A 192 -5.98 3.78 -2.50
CA MET A 192 -6.24 5.04 -3.20
C MET A 192 -6.70 6.14 -2.25
N THR A 193 -7.50 5.81 -1.25
CA THR A 193 -8.00 6.75 -0.24
C THR A 193 -6.86 7.27 0.63
N PHE A 194 -6.10 6.36 1.26
CA PHE A 194 -4.97 6.73 2.12
C PHE A 194 -3.88 7.47 1.34
N TYR A 195 -3.62 7.08 0.09
CA TYR A 195 -2.68 7.79 -0.76
C TYR A 195 -3.12 9.22 -1.07
N LEU A 196 -4.38 9.42 -1.44
CA LEU A 196 -4.89 10.78 -1.68
C LEU A 196 -4.94 11.60 -0.39
N MET A 197 -5.22 11.00 0.76
CA MET A 197 -5.13 11.68 2.06
C MET A 197 -3.71 12.14 2.38
N SER A 198 -2.68 11.36 2.02
CA SER A 198 -1.28 11.75 2.26
C SER A 198 -0.82 12.88 1.33
N ILE A 199 -1.31 12.90 0.08
CA ILE A 199 -0.95 13.94 -0.90
C ILE A 199 -1.77 15.23 -0.72
N TYR A 200 -3.02 15.11 -0.27
CA TYR A 200 -3.93 16.23 -0.03
C TYR A 200 -4.37 16.30 1.44
N PRO A 201 -3.42 16.52 2.38
CA PRO A 201 -3.75 16.57 3.79
C PRO A 201 -4.58 17.82 4.08
N LEU A 202 -5.59 17.65 4.93
CA LEU A 202 -6.29 18.79 5.50
C LEU A 202 -5.49 19.32 6.69
N GLN A 203 -5.09 20.59 6.61
CA GLN A 203 -4.33 21.23 7.68
C GLN A 203 -5.12 21.25 8.98
N HIS A 204 -4.43 20.94 10.08
CA HIS A 204 -4.98 20.86 11.44
C HIS A 204 -6.19 19.93 11.54
N PHE A 205 -6.15 18.79 10.83
CA PHE A 205 -7.24 17.82 10.73
C PHE A 205 -7.89 17.54 12.09
N GLU A 206 -7.11 17.17 13.10
CA GLU A 206 -7.62 16.78 14.43
C GLU A 206 -8.34 17.91 15.19
N SER A 207 -8.03 19.18 14.92
CA SER A 207 -8.66 20.32 15.58
C SER A 207 -9.87 20.88 14.82
N ARG A 208 -10.18 20.37 13.62
CA ARG A 208 -11.31 20.84 12.82
C ARG A 208 -12.63 20.21 13.27
N PRO A 209 -13.78 20.88 13.02
CA PRO A 209 -15.09 20.28 13.24
C PRO A 209 -15.24 18.92 12.54
N GLN A 210 -15.93 17.96 13.17
CA GLN A 210 -16.11 16.61 12.64
C GLN A 210 -16.69 16.62 11.22
N VAL A 211 -17.68 17.48 10.95
CA VAL A 211 -18.31 17.59 9.62
C VAL A 211 -17.31 17.98 8.53
N GLU A 212 -16.32 18.83 8.83
CA GLU A 212 -15.29 19.21 7.85
C GLU A 212 -14.33 18.05 7.57
N ARG A 213 -13.96 17.31 8.63
CA ARG A 213 -13.14 16.10 8.48
C ARG A 213 -13.84 15.06 7.62
N ASP A 214 -15.11 14.83 7.91
CA ASP A 214 -15.94 13.88 7.19
C ASP A 214 -16.18 14.29 5.73
N LEU A 215 -16.38 15.58 5.46
CA LEU A 215 -16.46 16.12 4.10
C LEU A 215 -15.13 16.01 3.37
N GLN A 216 -13.99 16.24 4.02
CA GLN A 216 -12.69 16.00 3.40
C GLN A 216 -12.54 14.54 2.97
N ILE A 217 -12.88 13.59 3.86
CA ILE A 217 -12.90 12.17 3.54
C ILE A 217 -13.90 11.89 2.40
N GLY A 218 -15.10 12.49 2.44
CA GLY A 218 -16.13 12.36 1.41
C GLY A 218 -15.66 12.83 0.03
N LYS A 219 -14.89 13.93 -0.04
CA LYS A 219 -14.29 14.40 -1.30
C LYS A 219 -13.31 13.39 -1.87
N ILE A 220 -12.45 12.83 -1.02
CA ILE A 220 -11.47 11.83 -1.43
C ILE A 220 -12.19 10.56 -1.89
N GLN A 221 -13.15 10.06 -1.10
CA GLN A 221 -13.96 8.89 -1.44
C GLN A 221 -14.73 9.07 -2.75
N TRP A 222 -15.29 10.26 -3.00
CA TRP A 222 -15.95 10.58 -4.26
C TRP A 222 -15.00 10.47 -5.46
N ILE A 223 -13.79 11.03 -5.35
CA ILE A 223 -12.77 10.91 -6.39
C ILE A 223 -12.35 9.46 -6.57
N VAL A 224 -12.15 8.71 -5.48
CA VAL A 224 -11.84 7.27 -5.56
C VAL A 224 -12.95 6.53 -6.31
N ASN A 225 -14.23 6.81 -6.06
CA ASN A 225 -15.33 6.23 -6.84
C ASN A 225 -15.20 6.54 -8.35
N GLN A 226 -14.83 7.78 -8.71
CA GLN A 226 -14.61 8.16 -10.11
C GLN A 226 -13.44 7.40 -10.74
N ILE A 227 -12.30 7.32 -10.02
CA ILE A 227 -11.10 6.62 -10.50
C ILE A 227 -11.32 5.10 -10.57
N MET A 228 -12.12 4.54 -9.67
CA MET A 228 -12.45 3.12 -9.67
C MET A 228 -13.51 2.75 -10.72
N THR A 229 -14.18 3.74 -11.32
CA THR A 229 -15.33 3.54 -12.24
C THR A 229 -16.43 2.67 -11.63
N LYS A 230 -16.49 2.62 -10.30
CA LYS A 230 -17.43 1.86 -9.48
C LYS A 230 -17.65 2.66 -8.21
N ARG A 231 -18.91 2.80 -7.80
CA ARG A 231 -19.24 3.41 -6.51
C ARG A 231 -18.95 2.39 -5.42
N THR A 232 -17.82 2.53 -4.73
CA THR A 232 -17.42 1.69 -3.59
C THR A 232 -17.90 2.33 -2.28
N TYR A 233 -17.69 3.64 -2.15
CA TYR A 233 -18.10 4.40 -0.97
C TYR A 233 -19.47 5.03 -1.16
N HIS A 234 -20.31 4.93 -0.13
CA HIS A 234 -21.70 5.39 -0.11
C HIS A 234 -21.99 6.10 1.21
N SER A 235 -21.29 7.20 1.47
CA SER A 235 -21.51 8.01 2.67
C SER A 235 -22.33 9.26 2.31
N ARG A 236 -23.08 9.79 3.27
CA ARG A 236 -23.80 11.07 3.10
C ARG A 236 -22.89 12.24 2.70
N TYR A 237 -21.62 12.16 3.08
CA TYR A 237 -20.61 13.16 2.76
C TYR A 237 -20.09 13.02 1.33
N GLU A 238 -19.87 11.78 0.87
CA GLU A 238 -19.58 11.49 -0.54
C GLU A 238 -20.75 11.93 -1.44
N GLU A 239 -22.00 11.71 -1.02
CA GLU A 239 -23.19 12.15 -1.74
C GLU A 239 -23.34 13.68 -1.77
N ALA A 240 -23.02 14.37 -0.67
CA ALA A 240 -22.98 15.84 -0.64
C ALA A 240 -21.98 16.40 -1.66
N VAL A 241 -20.81 15.75 -1.81
CA VAL A 241 -19.80 16.10 -2.81
C VAL A 241 -20.29 15.81 -4.23
N ASP A 242 -20.94 14.67 -4.44
CA ASP A 242 -21.51 14.31 -5.74
C ASP A 242 -22.54 15.35 -6.22
N ASN A 243 -23.44 15.76 -5.31
CA ASN A 243 -24.42 16.81 -5.57
C ASN A 243 -23.76 18.17 -5.88
N TYR A 244 -22.68 18.51 -5.20
CA TYR A 244 -21.90 19.71 -5.49
C TYR A 244 -21.26 19.63 -6.89
N MET A 245 -20.62 18.52 -7.24
CA MET A 245 -19.92 18.36 -8.52
C MET A 245 -20.87 18.36 -9.72
N LYS A 246 -22.07 17.76 -9.58
CA LYS A 246 -23.14 17.83 -10.58
C LYS A 246 -23.59 19.26 -10.89
N LYS A 247 -23.63 20.14 -9.88
CA LYS A 247 -23.98 21.56 -10.03
C LYS A 247 -22.81 22.42 -10.52
N ASN A 248 -21.58 21.95 -10.34
CA ASN A 248 -20.35 22.69 -10.65
C ASN A 248 -19.44 21.89 -11.61
N PRO A 249 -19.88 21.61 -12.85
CA PRO A 249 -19.17 20.71 -13.78
C PRO A 249 -17.80 21.26 -14.25
N LYS A 250 -17.49 22.52 -13.96
CA LYS A 250 -16.21 23.15 -14.28
C LYS A 250 -15.16 22.97 -13.18
N THR A 251 -15.56 22.56 -11.97
CA THR A 251 -14.61 22.32 -10.88
C THR A 251 -13.75 21.10 -11.21
N THR A 252 -12.44 21.28 -11.20
CA THR A 252 -11.49 20.19 -11.40
C THR A 252 -11.33 19.35 -10.14
N TYR A 253 -10.80 18.13 -10.27
CA TYR A 253 -10.57 17.26 -9.11
C TYR A 253 -9.53 17.84 -8.16
N GLU A 254 -8.51 18.52 -8.70
CA GLU A 254 -7.49 19.25 -7.93
C GLU A 254 -8.12 20.37 -7.08
N GLU A 255 -8.98 21.18 -7.70
CA GLU A 255 -9.69 22.25 -6.99
C GLU A 255 -10.60 21.70 -5.89
N LEU A 256 -11.32 20.60 -6.17
CA LEU A 256 -12.16 19.92 -5.17
C LEU A 256 -11.31 19.45 -3.98
N LEU A 257 -10.21 18.74 -4.23
CA LEU A 257 -9.32 18.23 -3.18
C LEU A 257 -8.77 19.34 -2.29
N ARG A 258 -8.40 20.47 -2.88
CA ARG A 258 -7.85 21.64 -2.17
C ARG A 258 -8.89 22.54 -1.52
N MET A 259 -10.17 22.38 -1.86
CA MET A 259 -11.23 23.22 -1.31
C MET A 259 -11.39 23.04 0.19
N THR A 260 -11.22 24.12 0.96
CA THR A 260 -11.37 24.12 2.43
C THR A 260 -12.60 24.90 2.91
N ASP A 261 -13.34 25.53 2.00
CA ASP A 261 -14.66 26.09 2.29
C ASP A 261 -15.73 24.99 2.21
N PHE A 262 -15.93 24.33 3.34
CA PHE A 262 -16.87 23.21 3.45
C PHE A 262 -18.34 23.62 3.46
N SER A 263 -18.64 24.93 3.62
CA SER A 263 -20.03 25.43 3.60
C SER A 263 -20.72 25.25 2.25
N LYS A 264 -19.94 25.01 1.18
CA LYS A 264 -20.42 24.74 -0.18
C LYS A 264 -21.08 23.37 -0.32
N PHE A 265 -20.89 22.45 0.63
CA PHE A 265 -21.47 21.12 0.60
C PHE A 265 -22.71 21.06 1.48
N THR A 266 -23.83 20.65 0.91
CA THR A 266 -25.07 20.41 1.67
C THR A 266 -25.14 18.94 2.03
N VAL A 267 -24.92 18.61 3.31
CA VAL A 267 -25.11 17.27 3.85
C VAL A 267 -26.58 17.10 4.21
N MET A 268 -27.25 16.12 3.60
CA MET A 268 -28.63 15.81 3.99
C MET A 268 -28.63 15.09 5.35
N GLU A 269 -29.54 15.50 6.23
CA GLU A 269 -29.86 14.75 7.44
C GLU A 269 -30.90 13.69 7.10
N ASN A 270 -30.77 12.53 7.74
CA ASN A 270 -31.75 11.45 7.65
C ASN A 270 -32.94 11.73 8.56
#